data_AF-A0A522BX53-F1
#
_entry.id   AF-A0A522BX53-F1
#
_cell.length_a   1.000
_cell.length_b   1.000
_cell.length_c   1.000
_cell.angle_alpha   90.00
_cell.angle_beta   90.00
_cell.angle_gamma   90.00
#
_symmetry.space_group_name_H-M   'P 1'
#
loop_
_entity.id
_entity.type
_entity.pdbx_description
1 polymer ?
#
loop_
_entity_poly.entity_id
_entity_poly.type
_entity_poly.pdbx_seq_one_letter_code
_entity_poly.pdbx_strand_id
1 'polypeptide(L)' 'MKVLVPVKRVVDYNVKVRVKSDGTGVDIANVKMSMNPFDEIAVE' A
#
# COMPACT_ATOMS: atom_id res chain seq x y z
N MET A 1 0.88 11.12 27.87
CA MET A 1 0.67 11.59 26.48
C MET A 1 0.09 10.43 25.67
N LYS A 2 -0.85 10.68 24.75
CA LYS A 2 -1.40 9.65 23.85
C LYS A 2 -1.35 10.18 22.42
N VAL A 3 -0.88 9.36 21.49
CA VAL A 3 -0.75 9.70 20.07
C VAL A 3 -1.45 8.60 19.26
N LEU A 4 -2.25 9.00 18.28
CA LEU A 4 -2.90 8.10 17.34
C LEU A 4 -2.21 8.24 15.99
N VAL A 5 -1.68 7.14 15.45
CA VAL A 5 -0.99 7.11 14.16
C VAL A 5 -1.80 6.24 13.20
N PRO A 6 -2.41 6.83 12.15
CA PRO A 6 -3.09 6.05 11.12
C PRO A 6 -2.05 5.37 10.21
N VAL A 7 -2.35 4.14 9.81
CA VAL A 7 -1.53 3.38 8.86
C VAL A 7 -2.41 2.82 7.75
N LYS A 8 -1.85 2.71 6.54
CA LYS A 8 -2.54 2.24 5.34
C LYS A 8 -1.80 1.05 4.74
N ARG A 9 -2.56 0.00 4.43
CA ARG A 9 -2.08 -1.13 3.63
C ARG A 9 -2.12 -0.78 2.14
N VAL A 10 -0.98 -0.91 1.45
CA VAL A 10 -0.80 -0.57 0.03
C VAL A 10 -0.05 -1.68 -0.70
N VAL A 11 0.03 -1.58 -2.04
CA VAL A 11 0.91 -2.46 -2.83
C VAL A 11 2.36 -2.16 -2.47
N ASP A 12 3.17 -3.20 -2.28
CA ASP A 12 4.59 -3.07 -1.93
C ASP A 12 5.31 -2.19 -2.95
N TYR A 13 6.16 -1.28 -2.48
CA TYR A 13 6.80 -0.28 -3.32
C TYR A 13 7.75 -0.89 -4.38
N ASN A 14 8.20 -2.13 -4.19
CA ASN A 14 9.01 -2.86 -5.16
C ASN A 14 8.17 -3.55 -6.26
N VAL A 15 6.84 -3.59 -6.13
CA VAL A 15 5.96 -4.23 -7.11
C VAL A 15 5.57 -3.24 -8.21
N LYS A 16 5.84 -3.61 -9.46
CA LYS A 16 5.31 -2.88 -10.63
C LYS A 16 3.84 -3.20 -10.83
N VAL A 17 2.97 -2.21 -10.61
CA VAL A 17 1.52 -2.33 -10.80
C VAL A 17 1.14 -2.56 -12.26
N ARG A 18 0.03 -3.28 -12.48
CA ARG A 18 -0.60 -3.50 -13.79
C ARG A 18 -2.05 -3.04 -13.75
N VAL A 19 -2.55 -2.51 -14.87
CA VAL A 19 -3.95 -2.14 -15.02
C VAL A 19 -4.75 -3.36 -15.46
N LYS A 20 -5.97 -3.51 -14.95
CA LYS A 20 -6.93 -4.52 -15.42
C LYS A 20 -7.23 -4.32 -16.91
N SER A 21 -7.57 -5.40 -17.60
CA SER A 21 -7.89 -5.38 -19.04
C SER A 21 -9.12 -4.53 -19.38
N ASP A 22 -10.03 -4.33 -18.43
CA ASP A 22 -11.23 -3.50 -18.57
C ASP A 22 -10.98 -2.00 -18.27
N GLY A 23 -9.76 -1.62 -17.88
CA GLY A 23 -9.39 -0.24 -17.56
C GLY A 23 -9.98 0.31 -16.26
N THR A 24 -10.66 -0.50 -15.44
CA THR A 24 -11.39 -0.03 -14.25
C THR A 24 -10.51 0.18 -13.01
N GLY A 25 -9.25 -0.27 -13.04
CA GLY A 25 -8.32 -0.09 -11.93
C GLY A 25 -7.06 -0.95 -12.01
N VAL A 26 -6.35 -1.03 -10.89
CA VAL A 26 -5.10 -1.82 -10.74
C VAL A 26 -5.44 -3.27 -10.40
N ASP A 27 -4.73 -4.22 -11.03
CA ASP A 27 -4.78 -5.63 -10.64
C ASP A 27 -3.93 -5.86 -9.38
N ILE A 28 -4.60 -6.19 -8.28
CA ILE A 28 -4.00 -6.42 -6.96
C ILE A 28 -4.18 -7.87 -6.48
N ALA A 29 -4.72 -8.77 -7.31
CA ALA A 29 -5.14 -10.10 -6.84
C ALA A 29 -3.97 -10.95 -6.35
N ASN A 30 -2.78 -10.82 -6.96
CA ASN A 30 -1.60 -11.63 -6.67
C ASN A 30 -0.34 -10.79 -6.45
N VAL A 31 -0.50 -9.56 -5.91
CA VAL A 31 0.63 -8.69 -5.59
C VAL A 31 0.94 -8.70 -4.11
N LYS A 32 2.22 -8.52 -3.76
CA LYS A 32 2.62 -8.30 -2.38
C LYS A 32 2.06 -6.96 -1.89
N MET A 33 1.46 -6.98 -0.70
CA MET A 33 0.96 -5.79 -0.01
C MET A 33 1.83 -5.53 1.22
N SER A 34 2.04 -4.26 1.56
CA SER A 34 2.83 -3.82 2.71
C SER A 34 2.18 -2.64 3.43
N MET A 35 2.75 -2.24 4.56
CA MET A 35 2.47 -0.92 5.12
C MET A 35 3.01 0.15 4.15
N ASN A 36 2.35 1.30 4.10
CA ASN A 36 2.89 2.42 3.35
C ASN A 36 4.23 2.85 3.99
N PRO A 37 5.30 3.08 3.19
CA PRO A 37 6.61 3.42 3.74
C PRO A 37 6.62 4.68 4.63
N PHE A 38 5.73 5.65 4.37
CA PHE A 38 5.62 6.84 5.21
C PHE A 38 4.92 6.55 6.54
N ASP A 39 4.00 5.60 6.54
CA ASP A 39 3.30 5.19 7.75
C ASP A 39 4.22 4.38 8.67
N GLU A 40 5.20 3.65 8.12
CA GLU A 40 6.27 3.03 8.92
C GLU A 40 7.11 4.08 9.65
N ILE A 41 7.48 5.17 8.96
CA ILE A 41 8.20 6.29 9.58
C ILE A 41 7.35 7.02 10.62
N ALA A 42 6.04 7.09 10.43
CA ALA A 42 5.14 7.73 11.40
C ALA A 42 4.97 6.93 12.70
N VAL A 43 5.26 5.62 12.67
CA VAL A 43 5.15 4.71 13.82
C VAL A 43 6.44 4.63 14.65
N GLU A 44 7.61 4.78 14.02
CA GLU A 44 8.93 4.87 14.70
C GLU A 44 9.02 6.06 15.67
#